data_AF-A0A1Q2CK89-F1
#
_entry.id   AF-A0A1Q2CK89-F1
#
_cell.length_a   1.000
_cell.length_b   1.000
_cell.length_c   1.000
_cell.angle_alpha   90.00
_cell.angle_beta   90.00
_cell.angle_gamma   90.00
#
_symmetry.space_group_name_H-M   'P 1'
#
loop_
_entity.id
_entity.type
_entity.pdbx_description
1 polymer ?
#
loop_
_entity_poly.entity_id
_entity_poly.type
_entity_poly.pdbx_seq_one_letter_code
_entity_poly.pdbx_strand_id
1 'polypeptide(L)'
;MTSDQKVDTSHVTVHRLPPATLRRSEEPRWEVRAEGQVIGWVEAHLGKGHTLFYFATGIHPHNGREYRLEGTTSFDERVNAVADFYRDPMTQRQHLGGYSGTA
;
A
#
# COMPACT_ATOMS: atom_id res chain seq x y z
N MET A 1 26.61 -17.07 9.17
CA MET A 1 25.65 -16.49 10.15
C MET A 1 24.95 -15.36 9.43
N THR A 2 23.74 -15.61 8.94
CA THR A 2 22.95 -14.64 8.17
C THR A 2 22.27 -13.73 9.18
N SER A 3 22.69 -12.47 9.24
CA SER A 3 22.09 -11.49 10.16
C SER A 3 20.62 -11.29 9.82
N ASP A 4 19.77 -11.65 10.77
CA ASP A 4 18.35 -11.32 10.80
C ASP A 4 18.25 -9.80 11.03
N GLN A 5 18.25 -9.02 9.95
CA GLN A 5 17.97 -7.60 10.03
C GLN A 5 16.50 -7.45 10.42
N LYS A 6 16.23 -7.25 11.71
CA LYS A 6 14.99 -6.65 12.17
C LYS A 6 14.90 -5.25 11.56
N VAL A 7 14.17 -5.15 10.46
CA VAL A 7 13.81 -3.90 9.81
C VAL A 7 13.17 -2.97 10.85
N ASP A 8 13.77 -1.79 11.04
CA ASP A 8 13.29 -0.79 11.99
C ASP A 8 12.18 0.04 11.32
N THR A 9 10.95 -0.45 11.46
CA THR A 9 9.73 0.20 10.96
C THR A 9 9.39 1.54 11.64
N SER A 10 10.20 2.05 12.58
CA SER A 10 9.96 3.34 13.25
C SER A 10 10.09 4.55 12.31
N HIS A 11 10.64 4.34 11.11
CA HIS A 11 10.86 5.37 10.10
C HIS A 11 10.11 5.10 8.80
N VAL A 12 8.76 5.08 8.86
CA VAL A 12 7.93 5.10 7.66
C VAL A 12 7.67 6.54 7.25
N THR A 13 7.98 6.89 5.99
CA THR A 13 7.63 8.19 5.40
C THR A 13 6.66 7.99 4.25
N VAL A 14 5.80 9.00 4.05
CA VAL A 14 4.78 8.97 3.01
C VAL A 14 4.94 10.20 2.12
N HIS A 15 5.05 9.96 0.82
CA HIS A 15 5.26 11.01 -0.17
C HIS A 15 4.12 10.97 -1.18
N ARG A 16 3.36 12.06 -1.28
CA ARG A 16 2.37 12.17 -2.34
C ARG A 16 3.09 12.24 -3.68
N LEU A 17 2.74 11.34 -4.59
CA LEU A 17 3.26 11.36 -5.94
C LEU A 17 2.57 12.49 -6.73
N PRO A 18 3.31 13.17 -7.61
CA PRO A 18 2.67 14.05 -8.58
C PRO A 18 1.73 13.23 -9.45
N PRO A 19 0.64 13.83 -9.95
CA PRO A 19 -0.19 13.20 -10.97
C PRO A 19 0.69 12.74 -12.13
N ALA A 20 0.55 11.48 -12.54
CA ALA A 20 1.22 10.93 -13.70
C ALA A 20 0.73 11.60 -15.00
N THR A 21 -0.47 12.18 -14.97
CA THR A 21 -1.11 12.88 -16.08
C THR A 21 -1.70 14.22 -15.65
N LEU A 22 -2.02 15.08 -16.62
CA LEU A 22 -2.71 16.36 -16.37
C LEU A 22 -4.24 16.19 -16.20
N ARG A 23 -4.75 14.95 -16.11
CA ARG A 23 -6.19 14.71 -16.02
C ARG A 23 -6.69 15.07 -14.62
N ARG A 24 -7.74 15.90 -14.55
CA ARG A 24 -8.42 16.25 -13.29
C ARG A 24 -9.01 15.05 -12.55
N SER A 25 -9.26 13.95 -13.25
CA SER A 25 -9.84 12.72 -12.70
C SER A 25 -8.80 11.73 -12.19
N GLU A 26 -7.51 12.09 -12.21
CA GLU A 26 -6.48 11.19 -11.71
C GLU A 26 -6.53 11.12 -10.18
N GLU A 27 -6.60 9.88 -9.71
CA GLU A 27 -6.73 9.56 -8.30
C GLU A 27 -5.40 9.80 -7.57
N PRO A 28 -5.41 10.48 -6.41
CA PRO A 28 -4.19 10.72 -5.66
C PRO A 28 -3.50 9.41 -5.27
N ARG A 29 -2.19 9.36 -5.46
CA ARG A 29 -1.33 8.25 -5.04
C ARG A 29 -0.23 8.75 -4.10
N TRP A 30 0.09 7.93 -3.11
CA TRP A 30 1.15 8.18 -2.15
C TRP A 30 2.10 7.00 -2.14
N GLU A 31 3.39 7.29 -2.21
CA GLU A 31 4.45 6.32 -2.02
C GLU A 31 4.76 6.19 -0.53
N VAL A 32 4.87 4.94 -0.06
CA VAL A 32 5.25 4.61 1.30
C VAL A 32 6.68 4.09 1.28
N ARG A 33 7.54 4.69 2.10
CA ARG A 33 8.94 4.33 2.22
C ARG A 33 9.27 3.88 3.64
N ALA A 34 10.14 2.89 3.77
CA ALA A 34 10.81 2.55 5.01
C ALA A 34 12.31 2.54 4.77
N GLU A 35 13.08 3.15 5.69
CA GLU A 35 14.55 3.23 5.59
C GLU A 35 15.04 3.83 4.24
N GLY A 36 14.25 4.73 3.65
CA GLY A 36 14.53 5.35 2.35
C GLY A 36 14.20 4.49 1.12
N GLN A 37 13.82 3.22 1.31
CA GLN A 37 13.37 2.31 0.26
C GLN A 37 11.85 2.40 0.07
N VAL A 38 11.38 2.33 -1.18
CA VAL A 38 9.95 2.20 -1.47
C VAL A 38 9.48 0.80 -1.10
N ILE A 39 8.47 0.74 -0.21
CA ILE A 39 7.89 -0.50 0.29
C ILE A 39 6.45 -0.71 -0.18
N GLY A 40 5.87 0.30 -0.83
CA GLY A 40 4.52 0.22 -1.38
C GLY A 40 3.92 1.58 -1.70
N TRP A 41 2.63 1.58 -1.97
CA TRP A 41 1.86 2.80 -2.21
C TRP A 41 0.42 2.67 -1.72
N VAL A 42 -0.20 3.82 -1.51
CA VAL A 42 -1.63 3.97 -1.23
C VAL A 42 -2.26 4.79 -2.35
N GLU A 43 -3.42 4.38 -2.83
CA GLU A 43 -4.20 5.06 -3.87
C GLU A 43 -5.58 5.41 -3.32
N ALA A 44 -6.03 6.63 -3.54
CA ALA A 44 -7.37 7.07 -3.13
C ALA A 44 -8.36 6.88 -4.28
N HIS A 45 -9.42 6.11 -4.06
CA HIS A 45 -10.48 5.90 -5.03
C HIS A 45 -11.81 6.43 -4.51
N LEU A 46 -12.54 7.17 -5.37
CA LEU A 46 -13.87 7.64 -5.00
C LEU A 46 -14.92 6.59 -5.34
N GLY A 47 -15.51 5.98 -4.32
CA GLY A 47 -16.56 4.98 -4.46
C GLY A 47 -17.94 5.58 -4.78
N LYS A 48 -18.93 4.69 -5.00
CA LYS A 48 -20.34 5.09 -5.14
C LYS A 48 -20.80 5.80 -3.86
N GLY A 49 -21.51 6.93 -4.01
CA GLY A 49 -21.99 7.72 -2.87
C GLY A 49 -20.97 8.72 -2.29
N HIS A 50 -19.91 9.04 -3.04
CA HIS A 50 -18.84 9.98 -2.63
C HIS A 50 -18.01 9.52 -1.42
N THR A 51 -18.05 8.23 -1.08
CA THR A 51 -17.19 7.65 -0.06
C THR A 51 -15.78 7.48 -0.62
N LEU A 52 -14.78 8.03 0.08
CA LEU A 52 -13.38 7.89 -0.28
C LEU A 52 -12.81 6.59 0.29
N PHE A 53 -12.26 5.74 -0.58
CA PHE A 53 -11.56 4.53 -0.21
C PHE A 53 -10.07 4.68 -0.48
N TYR A 54 -9.26 4.04 0.33
CA TYR A 54 -7.82 3.97 0.17
C TYR A 54 -7.43 2.51 -0.05
N PHE A 55 -6.72 2.26 -1.14
CA PHE A 55 -6.21 0.94 -1.48
C PHE A 55 -4.70 0.93 -1.31
N ALA A 56 -4.19 -0.02 -0.53
CA ALA A 56 -2.76 -0.22 -0.36
C ALA A 56 -2.23 -1.28 -1.33
N THR A 57 -1.01 -1.08 -1.81
CA THR A 57 -0.20 -2.10 -2.48
C THR A 57 1.13 -2.19 -1.76
N GLY A 58 1.48 -3.37 -1.26
CA GLY A 58 2.77 -3.64 -0.65
C GLY A 58 3.73 -4.28 -1.65
N ILE A 59 5.02 -3.94 -1.56
CA ILE A 59 6.09 -4.57 -2.33
C ILE A 59 6.76 -5.61 -1.43
N HIS A 60 6.78 -6.85 -1.88
CA HIS A 60 7.35 -7.94 -1.11
C HIS A 60 8.89 -7.81 -1.08
N PRO A 61 9.52 -7.75 0.11
CA PRO A 61 10.93 -7.39 0.28
C PRO A 61 11.90 -8.34 -0.43
N HIS A 62 11.59 -9.64 -0.48
CA HIS A 62 12.51 -10.64 -1.06
C HIS A 62 12.39 -10.86 -2.57
N ASN A 63 11.20 -10.66 -3.16
CA ASN A 63 10.96 -11.00 -4.56
C ASN A 63 10.51 -9.80 -5.41
N GLY A 64 10.33 -8.63 -4.79
CA GLY A 64 9.94 -7.39 -5.46
C GLY A 64 8.52 -7.40 -6.03
N ARG A 65 7.71 -8.44 -5.78
CA ARG A 65 6.36 -8.54 -6.31
C ARG A 65 5.43 -7.63 -5.54
N GLU A 66 4.54 -7.00 -6.27
CA GLU A 66 3.48 -6.14 -5.75
C GLU A 66 2.28 -6.98 -5.35
N TYR A 67 1.74 -6.69 -4.16
CA TYR A 67 0.55 -7.34 -3.63
C TYR A 67 -0.46 -6.28 -3.25
N ARG A 68 -1.65 -6.34 -3.88
CA ARG A 68 -2.76 -5.47 -3.50
C ARG A 68 -3.32 -5.94 -2.16
N LEU A 69 -3.33 -5.02 -1.19
CA LEU A 69 -3.87 -5.21 0.14
C LEU A 69 -5.32 -4.72 0.17
N GLU A 70 -6.04 -5.05 1.25
CA GLU A 70 -7.43 -4.65 1.42
C GLU A 70 -7.60 -3.12 1.37
N GLY A 71 -8.74 -2.66 0.85
CA GLY A 71 -9.11 -1.25 0.87
C GLY A 71 -9.89 -0.89 2.14
N THR A 72 -9.68 0.30 2.68
CA THR A 72 -10.45 0.85 3.82
C THR A 72 -10.70 2.34 3.59
N THR A 73 -11.57 2.97 4.37
CA THR A 73 -11.81 4.42 4.32
C THR A 73 -10.78 5.22 5.12
N SER A 74 -9.89 4.55 5.84
CA SER A 74 -8.79 5.15 6.62
C SER A 74 -7.45 5.11 5.89
N PHE A 75 -6.90 6.28 5.60
CA PHE A 75 -5.57 6.39 4.98
C PHE A 75 -4.45 5.83 5.86
N ASP A 76 -4.45 6.19 7.15
CA ASP A 76 -3.40 5.78 8.09
C ASP A 76 -3.39 4.26 8.29
N GLU A 77 -4.56 3.63 8.32
CA GLU A 77 -4.66 2.16 8.35
C GLU A 77 -4.02 1.51 7.12
N ARG A 78 -4.05 2.16 5.95
CA ARG A 78 -3.41 1.64 4.73
C ARG A 78 -1.91 1.85 4.71
N VAL A 79 -1.42 2.97 5.24
CA VAL A 79 0.02 3.15 5.44
C VAL A 79 0.57 2.09 6.40
N ASN A 80 -0.14 1.85 7.51
CA ASN A 80 0.22 0.80 8.47
C ASN A 80 0.17 -0.60 7.83
N ALA A 81 -0.84 -0.90 7.01
CA ALA A 81 -0.92 -2.18 6.31
C ALA A 81 0.28 -2.41 5.36
N VAL A 82 0.76 -1.37 4.66
CA VAL A 82 1.98 -1.48 3.84
C VAL A 82 3.22 -1.73 4.71
N ALA A 83 3.34 -1.02 5.83
CA ALA A 83 4.46 -1.20 6.76
C ALA A 83 4.48 -2.61 7.39
N ASP A 84 3.31 -3.11 7.79
CA ASP A 84 3.16 -4.46 8.34
C ASP A 84 3.43 -5.53 7.27
N PHE A 85 2.96 -5.33 6.03
CA PHE A 85 3.28 -6.22 4.90
C PHE A 85 4.78 -6.28 4.62
N TYR A 86 5.49 -5.16 4.72
CA TYR A 86 6.94 -5.12 4.53
C TYR A 86 7.68 -5.87 5.65
N ARG A 87 7.22 -5.76 6.90
CA ARG A 87 7.81 -6.44 8.06
C ARG A 87 7.56 -7.95 8.05
N ASP A 88 6.34 -8.36 7.73
CA ASP A 88 5.96 -9.77 7.66
C ASP A 88 5.03 -10.01 6.45
N PRO A 89 5.61 -10.26 5.26
CA PRO A 89 4.84 -10.48 4.04
C PRO A 89 4.04 -11.79 4.06
N MET A 90 4.34 -12.70 5.00
CA MET A 90 3.76 -14.03 5.07
C MET A 90 2.46 -14.04 5.88
N THR A 91 2.29 -13.13 6.85
CA THR A 91 1.06 -12.99 7.65
C THR A 91 -0.11 -12.39 6.87
N GLN A 92 0.16 -11.50 5.90
CA GLN A 92 -0.89 -10.89 5.07
C GLN A 92 -1.24 -11.65 3.78
N ARG A 93 -0.74 -12.90 3.60
CA ARG A 93 -1.19 -13.79 2.50
C ARG A 93 -2.69 -14.11 2.55
N GLN A 94 -3.35 -13.83 3.66
CA GLN A 94 -4.77 -14.07 3.85
C GLN A 94 -5.57 -12.79 3.59
N HIS A 95 -5.94 -12.59 2.33
CA HIS A 95 -7.31 -12.32 1.89
C HIS A 95 -7.27 -12.00 0.38
N LEU A 96 -7.06 -13.04 -0.43
CA LEU A 96 -7.51 -13.06 -1.83
C LEU A 96 -9.05 -13.11 -1.85
N GLY A 97 -9.69 -12.10 -1.25
CA GLY A 97 -11.13 -11.91 -1.28
C GLY A 97 -11.49 -11.24 -2.60
N GLY A 98 -12.08 -12.04 -3.49
CA GLY A 98 -12.34 -11.66 -4.87
C GLY A 98 -13.18 -10.38 -5.00
N TYR A 99 -12.61 -9.38 -5.67
CA TYR A 99 -13.41 -8.46 -6.44
C TYR A 99 -13.71 -9.13 -7.79
N SER A 100 -14.65 -10.09 -7.79
CA SER A 100 -15.39 -10.43 -8.99
C SER A 100 -16.39 -9.31 -9.24
N GLY A 101 -15.93 -8.24 -9.87
CA GLY A 101 -16.82 -7.27 -10.51
C GLY A 101 -17.49 -7.94 -11.71
N THR A 102 -18.51 -8.76 -11.45
CA THR A 102 -19.47 -9.18 -12.46
C THR A 102 -20.75 -8.37 -12.30
N ALA A 103 -21.21 -7.87 -13.45
CA ALA A 103 -22.44 -7.13 -13.77
C ALA A 103 -22.38 -5.60 -13.63
#